data_AF-A0A2M7JCM6-F1
#
_entry.id   AF-A0A2M7JCM6-F1
#
_cell.length_a   1.000
_cell.length_b   1.000
_cell.length_c   1.000
_cell.angle_alpha   90.00
_cell.angle_beta   90.00
_cell.angle_gamma   90.00
#
_symmetry.space_group_name_H-M   'P 1'
#
loop_
_entity.id
_entity.type
_entity.pdbx_description
1 polymer ?
#
loop_
_entity_poly.entity_id
_entity_poly.type
_entity_poly.pdbx_seq_one_letter_code
_entity_poly.pdbx_strand_id
1 'polypeptide(L)'
;MKRILQSLIMVAVGVMIIVPTVSAQPPAPGLMMGHRKQVEKDMFQKLNLTAEQKTKIKQNRREQQGKIEDLMEALQEKQAALRDTLSSSNVSRENVAPIATEVKSLQAKLIDCRIDGIFAVKEILTPEQYAKFQEELKGKKEARKERCEQWEKQCRDKK
;
A
#
# COMPACT_ATOMS: atom_id res chain seq x y z
N MET A 1 -77.61 -3.63 -1.94
CA MET A 1 -77.20 -3.14 -0.60
C MET A 1 -76.42 -4.27 0.07
N LYS A 2 -75.10 -4.27 0.24
CA LYS A 2 -74.29 -3.35 1.05
C LYS A 2 -72.84 -3.38 0.52
N ARG A 3 -72.43 -2.31 -0.17
CA ARG A 3 -71.02 -1.96 -0.41
C ARG A 3 -70.52 -1.17 0.80
N ILE A 4 -70.27 -1.82 1.93
CA ILE A 4 -69.60 -1.18 3.09
C ILE A 4 -68.84 -2.25 3.88
N LEU A 5 -67.84 -2.86 3.24
CA LEU A 5 -66.86 -3.71 3.94
C LEU A 5 -65.46 -3.48 3.37
N GLN A 6 -65.09 -2.21 3.25
CA GLN A 6 -63.71 -1.79 2.98
C GLN A 6 -63.47 -0.52 3.76
N SER A 7 -63.06 -0.67 5.02
CA SER A 7 -62.40 0.34 5.84
C SER A 7 -62.02 -0.32 7.16
N LEU A 8 -60.80 -0.85 7.24
CA LEU A 8 -60.07 -0.82 8.50
C LEU A 8 -58.58 -0.66 8.22
N ILE A 9 -58.14 0.52 8.65
CA ILE A 9 -56.79 1.04 8.71
C ILE A 9 -55.96 0.15 9.63
N MET A 10 -54.79 -0.28 9.17
CA MET A 10 -53.66 -0.66 10.02
C MET A 10 -52.38 -0.16 9.33
N VAL A 11 -52.03 1.07 9.69
CA VAL A 11 -50.72 1.68 9.47
C VAL A 11 -49.72 0.91 10.33
N ALA A 12 -48.79 0.20 9.70
CA ALA A 12 -47.59 -0.33 10.35
C ALA A 12 -46.36 0.26 9.67
N VAL A 13 -45.89 1.37 10.23
CA VAL A 13 -44.54 1.90 10.04
C VAL A 13 -43.57 0.95 10.75
N GLY A 14 -42.50 0.53 10.09
CA GLY A 14 -41.57 -0.45 10.67
C GLY A 14 -40.20 -0.54 10.00
N VAL A 15 -39.55 0.62 9.83
CA VAL A 15 -38.08 0.81 9.81
C VAL A 15 -37.28 -0.08 8.85
N MET A 16 -37.11 0.46 7.64
CA MET A 16 -36.04 0.09 6.72
C MET A 16 -34.70 0.43 7.39
N ILE A 17 -34.01 -0.58 7.91
CA ILE A 17 -32.63 -0.44 8.37
C ILE A 17 -31.77 -0.23 7.13
N ILE A 18 -31.60 1.03 6.74
CA ILE A 18 -30.53 1.43 5.85
C ILE A 18 -29.26 1.26 6.68
N VAL A 19 -28.61 0.11 6.53
CA VAL A 19 -27.22 -0.05 6.97
C VAL A 19 -26.41 0.87 6.07
N PRO A 20 -25.81 1.97 6.57
CA PRO A 20 -24.81 2.65 5.79
C PRO A 20 -23.65 1.67 5.67
N THR A 21 -23.53 1.03 4.50
CA THR A 21 -22.26 0.47 4.05
C THR A 21 -21.31 1.65 3.99
N VAL A 22 -20.60 1.90 5.08
CA VAL A 22 -19.39 2.72 5.11
C VAL A 22 -18.41 1.97 4.22
N SER A 23 -18.50 2.20 2.91
CA SER A 23 -17.40 1.94 2.00
C SER A 23 -16.25 2.76 2.54
N ALA A 24 -15.28 2.06 3.13
CA ALA A 24 -13.96 2.58 3.38
C ALA A 24 -13.39 2.99 2.01
N GLN A 25 -13.67 4.22 1.59
CA GLN A 25 -13.07 4.79 0.39
C GLN A 25 -11.56 4.77 0.64
N PRO A 26 -10.76 4.07 -0.21
CA PRO A 26 -9.32 4.20 -0.14
C PRO A 26 -9.00 5.68 -0.32
N PRO A 27 -8.02 6.23 0.44
CA PRO A 27 -7.67 7.64 0.37
C PRO A 27 -7.42 8.05 -1.08
N ALA A 28 -8.05 9.16 -1.49
CA ALA A 28 -8.02 9.64 -2.86
C ALA A 28 -6.57 9.71 -3.41
N PRO A 29 -6.28 9.18 -4.62
CA PRO A 29 -4.91 9.02 -5.15
C PRO A 29 -4.07 10.31 -5.29
N GLY A 30 -4.63 11.51 -5.05
CA GLY A 30 -3.97 12.79 -5.30
C GLY A 30 -3.17 13.38 -4.13
N LEU A 31 -3.54 13.12 -2.88
CA LEU A 31 -2.98 13.83 -1.72
C LEU A 31 -1.56 13.39 -1.33
N MET A 32 -1.12 12.19 -1.73
CA MET A 32 0.25 11.71 -1.45
C MET A 32 1.30 12.11 -2.51
N MET A 33 0.87 12.56 -3.70
CA MET A 33 1.77 12.75 -4.83
C MET A 33 2.67 13.99 -4.67
N GLY A 34 2.16 15.06 -4.07
CA GLY A 34 2.90 16.31 -3.83
C GLY A 34 4.06 16.13 -2.85
N HIS A 35 3.82 15.40 -1.75
CA HIS A 35 4.84 15.13 -0.74
C HIS A 35 6.00 14.27 -1.30
N ARG A 36 5.68 13.30 -2.17
CA ARG A 36 6.68 12.44 -2.82
C ARG A 36 7.64 13.21 -3.74
N LYS A 37 7.13 14.20 -4.49
CA LYS A 37 7.96 15.05 -5.37
C LYS A 37 8.89 15.97 -4.58
N GLN A 38 8.41 16.53 -3.46
CA GLN A 38 9.22 17.39 -2.60
C GLN A 38 10.40 16.61 -1.99
N VAL A 39 10.12 15.44 -1.41
CA VAL A 39 11.15 14.60 -0.79
C VAL A 39 12.23 14.14 -1.79
N GLU A 40 11.84 13.91 -3.05
CA GLU A 40 12.79 13.60 -4.14
C GLU A 40 13.69 14.80 -4.45
N LYS A 41 13.10 15.98 -4.61
CA LYS A 41 13.84 17.21 -4.89
C LYS A 41 14.86 17.50 -3.80
N ASP A 42 14.47 17.39 -2.54
CA ASP A 42 15.34 17.62 -1.39
C ASP A 42 16.52 16.63 -1.38
N MET A 43 16.26 15.35 -1.66
CA MET A 43 17.31 14.32 -1.74
C MET A 43 18.30 14.62 -2.89
N PHE A 44 17.80 14.97 -4.07
CA PHE A 44 18.65 15.26 -5.22
C PHE A 44 19.54 16.48 -5.01
N GLN A 45 19.04 17.48 -4.29
CA GLN A 45 19.84 18.65 -3.89
C GLN A 45 20.92 18.26 -2.88
N LYS A 46 20.58 17.51 -1.83
CA LYS A 46 21.54 17.07 -0.81
C LYS A 46 22.70 16.25 -1.38
N LEU A 47 22.44 15.46 -2.42
CA LEU A 47 23.45 14.63 -3.10
C LEU A 47 24.19 15.37 -4.23
N ASN A 48 23.85 16.63 -4.51
CA ASN A 48 24.42 17.42 -5.60
C ASN A 48 24.39 16.67 -6.95
N LEU A 49 23.26 16.03 -7.28
CA LEU A 49 23.17 15.22 -8.49
C LEU A 49 23.24 16.08 -9.76
N THR A 50 23.97 15.57 -10.76
CA THR A 50 23.99 16.17 -12.10
C THR A 50 22.63 16.04 -12.80
N ALA A 51 22.39 16.82 -13.85
CA ALA A 51 21.16 16.71 -14.64
C ALA A 51 20.97 15.30 -15.23
N GLU A 52 22.06 14.69 -15.70
CA GLU A 52 22.05 13.33 -16.26
C GLU A 52 21.71 12.28 -15.19
N GLN A 53 22.33 12.36 -14.01
CA GLN A 53 22.04 11.45 -12.89
C GLN A 53 20.57 11.56 -12.45
N LYS A 54 20.02 12.78 -12.37
CA LYS A 54 18.61 13.00 -12.03
C LYS A 54 17.68 12.34 -13.05
N THR A 55 17.98 12.44 -14.33
CA THR A 55 17.20 11.80 -15.39
C THR A 55 17.25 10.28 -15.29
N LYS A 56 18.44 9.70 -15.13
CA LYS A 56 18.63 8.25 -14.97
C LYS A 56 17.88 7.70 -13.76
N ILE A 57 17.97 8.37 -12.60
CA ILE A 57 17.24 7.94 -11.38
C ILE A 57 15.73 8.02 -11.58
N LYS A 58 15.21 9.09 -12.20
CA LYS A 58 13.78 9.23 -12.48
C LYS A 58 13.27 8.14 -13.41
N GLN A 59 14.04 7.81 -14.45
CA GLN A 59 13.69 6.75 -15.38
C GLN A 59 13.67 5.39 -14.69
N ASN A 60 14.76 5.03 -13.98
CA ASN A 60 14.83 3.80 -13.19
C ASN A 60 13.64 3.70 -12.21
N ARG A 61 13.29 4.80 -11.54
CA ARG A 61 12.13 4.84 -10.63
C ARG A 61 10.80 4.56 -11.33
N ARG A 62 10.58 5.09 -12.53
CA ARG A 62 9.34 4.85 -13.30
C ARG A 62 9.24 3.40 -13.75
N GLU A 63 10.34 2.85 -14.26
CA GLU A 63 10.39 1.46 -14.72
C GLU A 63 10.18 0.48 -13.55
N GLN A 64 10.82 0.74 -12.42
CA GLN A 64 10.62 -0.06 -11.20
C GLN A 64 9.21 0.09 -10.63
N GLN A 65 8.62 1.29 -10.69
CA GLN A 65 7.28 1.54 -10.19
C GLN A 65 6.23 0.69 -10.91
N GLY A 66 6.27 0.63 -12.25
CA GLY A 66 5.32 -0.21 -13.00
C GLY A 66 5.44 -1.69 -12.63
N LYS A 67 6.67 -2.22 -12.60
CA LYS A 67 6.92 -3.62 -12.19
C LYS A 67 6.40 -3.93 -10.78
N ILE A 68 6.61 -3.02 -9.84
CA ILE A 68 6.17 -3.19 -8.45
C ILE A 68 4.65 -3.11 -8.36
N GLU A 69 3.99 -2.21 -9.10
CA GLU A 69 2.53 -2.09 -9.14
C GLU A 69 1.90 -3.40 -9.61
N ASP A 70 2.35 -3.95 -10.74
CA ASP A 70 1.85 -5.22 -11.28
C ASP A 70 2.05 -6.39 -10.28
N LEU A 71 3.23 -6.47 -9.66
CA LEU A 71 3.54 -7.51 -8.66
C LEU A 71 2.71 -7.36 -7.38
N MET A 72 2.41 -6.13 -6.96
CA MET A 72 1.58 -5.85 -5.79
C MET A 72 0.13 -6.23 -6.04
N GLU A 73 -0.42 -5.89 -7.21
CA GLU A 73 -1.78 -6.28 -7.60
C GLU A 73 -1.94 -7.81 -7.61
N ALA A 74 -1.02 -8.50 -8.29
CA ALA A 74 -1.00 -9.96 -8.31
C ALA A 74 -0.86 -10.57 -6.91
N LEU A 75 -0.01 -9.97 -6.05
CA LEU A 75 0.16 -10.45 -4.68
C LEU A 75 -1.10 -10.27 -3.84
N GLN A 76 -1.79 -9.14 -3.97
CA GLN A 76 -3.05 -8.87 -3.28
C GLN A 76 -4.14 -9.86 -3.68
N GLU A 77 -4.28 -10.13 -4.98
CA GLU A 77 -5.22 -11.12 -5.50
C GLU A 77 -4.96 -12.50 -4.90
N LYS A 78 -3.70 -12.97 -4.94
CA LYS A 78 -3.34 -14.29 -4.39
C LYS A 78 -3.45 -14.37 -2.87
N GLN A 79 -3.20 -13.28 -2.16
CA GLN A 79 -3.44 -13.22 -0.71
C GLN A 79 -4.92 -13.26 -0.36
N ALA A 80 -5.80 -12.64 -1.16
CA ALA A 80 -7.24 -12.75 -1.00
C ALA A 80 -7.70 -14.20 -1.24
N ALA A 81 -7.30 -14.80 -2.37
CA ALA A 81 -7.61 -16.19 -2.68
C ALA A 81 -7.12 -17.17 -1.59
N LEU A 82 -5.93 -16.93 -1.04
CA LEU A 82 -5.39 -17.72 0.07
C LEU A 82 -6.27 -17.59 1.33
N ARG A 83 -6.68 -16.36 1.66
CA ARG A 83 -7.55 -16.09 2.81
C ARG A 83 -8.91 -16.77 2.66
N ASP A 84 -9.51 -16.69 1.47
CA ASP A 84 -10.81 -17.29 1.18
C ASP A 84 -10.73 -18.82 1.25
N THR A 85 -9.69 -19.41 0.66
CA THR A 85 -9.46 -20.87 0.71
C THR A 85 -9.29 -21.36 2.14
N LEU A 86 -8.51 -20.64 2.96
CA LEU A 86 -8.29 -20.99 4.36
C LEU A 86 -9.54 -20.80 5.24
N SER A 87 -10.48 -19.95 4.82
CA SER A 87 -11.74 -19.71 5.53
C SER A 87 -12.84 -20.69 5.11
N SER A 88 -12.60 -21.53 4.10
CA SER A 88 -13.55 -22.52 3.61
C SER A 88 -13.63 -23.75 4.53
N SER A 89 -14.81 -24.37 4.62
CA SER A 89 -15.04 -25.58 5.42
C SER A 89 -14.30 -26.82 4.88
N ASN A 90 -13.91 -26.80 3.61
CA ASN A 90 -13.26 -27.92 2.91
C ASN A 90 -11.76 -27.65 2.67
N VAL A 91 -11.12 -26.86 3.54
CA VAL A 91 -9.70 -26.54 3.42
C VAL A 91 -8.85 -27.81 3.48
N SER A 92 -7.98 -27.99 2.49
CA SER A 92 -6.99 -29.06 2.44
C SER A 92 -5.61 -28.51 2.10
N ARG A 93 -4.57 -29.24 2.50
CA ARG A 93 -3.19 -28.83 2.18
C ARG A 93 -2.94 -28.78 0.68
N GLU A 94 -3.55 -29.71 -0.07
CA GLU A 94 -3.44 -29.83 -1.52
C GLU A 94 -4.00 -28.59 -2.23
N ASN A 95 -5.13 -28.05 -1.75
CA ASN A 95 -5.76 -26.87 -2.33
C ASN A 95 -5.02 -25.56 -1.97
N VAL A 96 -4.37 -25.50 -0.81
CA VAL A 96 -3.66 -24.30 -0.31
C VAL A 96 -2.22 -24.21 -0.84
N ALA A 97 -1.53 -25.34 -1.00
CA ALA A 97 -0.14 -25.40 -1.42
C ALA A 97 0.21 -24.62 -2.71
N PRO A 98 -0.57 -24.70 -3.81
CA PRO A 98 -0.27 -23.94 -5.02
C PRO A 98 -0.38 -22.43 -4.80
N ILE A 99 -1.44 -21.96 -4.13
CA ILE A 99 -1.64 -20.52 -3.84
C ILE A 99 -0.50 -19.98 -2.96
N ALA A 100 -0.11 -20.74 -1.93
CA ALA A 100 1.02 -20.37 -1.06
C ALA A 100 2.35 -20.31 -1.83
N THR A 101 2.55 -21.18 -2.82
CA THR A 101 3.73 -21.16 -3.68
C THR A 101 3.77 -19.91 -4.56
N GLU A 102 2.63 -19.53 -5.13
CA GLU A 102 2.52 -18.30 -5.92
C GLU A 102 2.77 -17.05 -5.09
N VAL A 103 2.20 -16.96 -3.88
CA VAL A 103 2.45 -15.86 -2.94
C VAL A 103 3.94 -15.73 -2.62
N LYS A 104 4.63 -16.85 -2.33
CA LYS A 104 6.08 -16.84 -2.08
C LYS A 104 6.87 -16.38 -3.30
N SER A 105 6.50 -16.85 -4.49
CA SER A 105 7.15 -16.46 -5.75
C SER A 105 7.00 -14.95 -6.01
N LEU A 106 5.80 -14.38 -5.81
CA LEU A 106 5.55 -12.95 -5.96
C LEU A 106 6.35 -12.12 -4.94
N GLN A 107 6.41 -12.58 -3.68
CA GLN A 107 7.25 -11.94 -2.65
C GLN A 107 8.74 -11.98 -3.01
N ALA A 108 9.24 -13.09 -3.56
CA ALA A 108 10.62 -13.17 -4.03
C ALA A 108 10.89 -12.16 -5.14
N LYS A 109 10.03 -12.08 -6.16
CA LYS A 109 10.17 -11.11 -7.26
C LYS A 109 10.17 -9.65 -6.78
N LEU A 110 9.41 -9.33 -5.74
CA LEU A 110 9.42 -8.00 -5.12
C LEU A 110 10.74 -7.70 -4.40
N ILE A 111 11.34 -8.71 -3.76
CA ILE A 111 12.67 -8.59 -3.17
C ILE A 111 13.71 -8.38 -4.28
N ASP A 112 13.64 -9.15 -5.36
CA ASP A 112 14.54 -9.01 -6.50
C ASP A 112 14.44 -7.60 -7.11
N CYS A 113 13.23 -7.11 -7.38
CA CYS A 113 13.01 -5.74 -7.88
C CYS A 113 13.61 -4.68 -6.94
N ARG A 114 13.52 -4.89 -5.62
CA ARG A 114 14.14 -3.99 -4.64
C ARG A 114 15.66 -4.03 -4.71
N ILE A 115 16.25 -5.22 -4.84
CA ILE A 115 17.70 -5.40 -4.97
C ILE A 115 18.20 -4.74 -6.26
N ASP A 116 17.54 -5.01 -7.39
CA ASP A 116 17.85 -4.41 -8.68
C ASP A 116 17.77 -2.87 -8.63
N GLY A 117 16.75 -2.34 -7.97
CA GLY A 117 16.61 -0.89 -7.76
C GLY A 117 17.77 -0.30 -6.96
N ILE A 118 18.29 -1.01 -5.96
CA ILE A 118 19.46 -0.58 -5.17
C ILE A 118 20.72 -0.55 -6.04
N PHE A 119 20.95 -1.61 -6.83
CA PHE A 119 22.11 -1.68 -7.72
C PHE A 119 22.05 -0.62 -8.82
N ALA A 120 20.90 -0.44 -9.46
CA ALA A 120 20.72 0.59 -10.48
C ALA A 120 21.00 2.00 -9.94
N VAL A 121 20.60 2.31 -8.70
CA VAL A 121 20.94 3.62 -8.09
C VAL A 121 22.44 3.71 -7.80
N LYS A 122 23.07 2.63 -7.33
CA LYS A 122 24.52 2.59 -7.05
C LYS A 122 25.35 2.79 -8.32
N GLU A 123 24.90 2.31 -9.47
CA GLU A 123 25.55 2.51 -10.77
C GLU A 123 25.45 3.96 -11.28
N ILE A 124 24.40 4.69 -10.89
CA ILE A 124 24.20 6.09 -11.31
C ILE A 124 24.98 7.06 -10.41
N LEU A 125 25.10 6.75 -9.12
CA LEU A 125 25.74 7.61 -8.13
C LEU A 125 27.25 7.33 -8.02
N THR A 126 28.02 8.35 -7.65
CA THR A 126 29.40 8.10 -7.22
C THR A 126 29.42 7.37 -5.86
N PRO A 127 30.52 6.69 -5.48
CA PRO A 127 30.62 6.03 -4.18
C PRO A 127 30.34 6.98 -3.00
N GLU A 128 30.83 8.21 -3.06
CA GLU A 128 30.62 9.26 -2.05
C GLU A 128 29.15 9.70 -1.98
N GLN A 129 28.51 9.90 -3.14
CA GLN A 129 27.08 10.23 -3.21
C GLN A 129 26.23 9.08 -2.67
N TYR A 130 26.60 7.83 -2.97
CA TYR A 130 25.87 6.67 -2.48
C TYR A 130 25.99 6.51 -0.96
N ALA A 131 27.18 6.75 -0.39
CA ALA A 131 27.36 6.75 1.06
C ALA A 131 26.46 7.79 1.75
N LYS A 132 26.46 9.03 1.23
CA LYS A 132 25.58 10.10 1.73
C LYS A 132 24.10 9.77 1.57
N PHE A 133 23.73 9.11 0.47
CA PHE A 133 22.36 8.64 0.25
C PHE A 133 21.93 7.63 1.32
N GLN A 134 22.79 6.69 1.69
CA GLN A 134 22.49 5.71 2.75
C GLN A 134 22.32 6.37 4.12
N GLU A 135 23.15 7.34 4.46
CA GLU A 135 23.02 8.10 5.71
C GLU A 135 21.69 8.85 5.79
N GLU A 136 21.31 9.53 4.70
CA GLU A 136 20.03 10.24 4.60
C GLU A 136 18.82 9.29 4.73
N LEU A 137 18.91 8.08 4.16
CA LEU A 137 17.87 7.06 4.32
C LEU A 137 17.77 6.56 5.76
N LYS A 138 18.91 6.36 6.44
CA LYS A 138 18.97 5.95 7.84
C LYS A 138 18.34 7.00 8.75
N GLY A 139 18.71 8.26 8.61
CA GLY A 139 18.14 9.37 9.39
C GLY A 139 16.62 9.50 9.19
N LYS A 140 16.13 9.34 7.96
CA LYS A 140 14.68 9.33 7.69
C LYS A 140 13.96 8.17 8.36
N LYS A 141 14.59 6.99 8.42
CA LYS A 141 14.03 5.81 9.09
C LYS A 141 13.95 6.01 10.60
N GLU A 142 15.00 6.56 11.21
CA GLU A 142 15.05 6.89 12.64
C GLU A 142 14.00 7.94 13.00
N ALA A 143 13.94 9.05 12.26
CA ALA A 143 12.93 10.08 12.47
C ALA A 143 11.49 9.55 12.32
N ARG A 144 11.26 8.57 11.41
CA ARG A 144 9.95 7.92 11.29
C ARG A 144 9.65 7.06 12.52
N LYS A 145 10.63 6.30 13.01
CA LYS A 145 10.51 5.47 14.20
C LYS A 145 10.15 6.32 15.43
N GLU A 146 10.88 7.40 15.66
CA GLU A 146 10.63 8.32 16.78
C GLU A 146 9.22 8.92 16.74
N ARG A 147 8.74 9.33 15.55
CA ARG A 147 7.35 9.82 15.41
C ARG A 147 6.32 8.74 15.76
N CYS A 148 6.53 7.49 15.36
CA CYS A 148 5.65 6.39 15.72
C CYS A 148 5.64 6.17 17.24
N GLU A 149 6.80 6.15 17.89
CA GLU A 149 6.91 6.00 19.35
C GLU A 149 6.26 7.16 20.12
N GLN A 150 6.43 8.39 19.64
CA GLN A 150 5.77 9.56 20.22
C GLN A 150 4.25 9.48 20.09
N TRP A 151 3.76 9.08 18.91
CA TRP A 151 2.32 8.89 18.68
C TRP A 151 1.73 7.80 19.59
N GLU A 152 2.43 6.68 19.76
CA GLU A 152 2.04 5.61 20.68
C GLU A 152 1.96 6.07 22.14
N LYS A 153 2.92 6.88 22.61
CA LYS A 153 2.88 7.49 23.95
C LYS A 153 1.67 8.42 24.11
N GLN A 154 1.45 9.31 23.15
CA GLN A 154 0.31 10.25 23.18
C GLN A 154 -1.05 9.53 23.17
N CYS A 155 -1.17 8.42 22.44
CA CYS A 155 -2.38 7.60 22.45
C CYS A 155 -2.58 6.85 23.78
N ARG A 156 -1.50 6.49 24.47
CA ARG A 156 -1.55 5.84 25.79
C ARG A 156 -1.94 6.81 26.90
N ASP A 157 -1.39 8.02 26.88
CA ASP A 157 -1.64 9.05 27.91
C ASP A 157 -3.04 9.68 27.83
N LYS A 158 -3.77 9.46 26.72
CA LYS A 158 -5.15 9.93 26.51
C LYS A 158 -6.23 8.89 26.89
N LYS A 159 -5.84 7.72 27.39
CA LYS A 159 -6.74 6.66 27.88
C LYS A 159 -6.75 6.62 29.39
#